data_AF-A0A9D4EB80-F1
#
_entry.id   AF-A0A9D4EB80-F1
#
_cell.length_a   1.000
_cell.length_b   1.000
_cell.length_c   1.000
_cell.angle_alpha   90.00
_cell.angle_beta   90.00
_cell.angle_gamma   90.00
#
_symmetry.space_group_name_H-M   'P 1'
#
loop_
_entity.id
_entity.type
_entity.pdbx_description
1 polymer ?
#
loop_
_entity_poly.entity_id
_entity_poly.type
_entity_poly.pdbx_seq_one_letter_code
_entity_poly.pdbx_strand_id
1 'polypeptide(L)'
;ERKEKIEDIKRNVRDAILTITGAMSVLNPPVMLENPDNQFRVNYIQNESMVPDFDYPTEFYEHTEILWKDKGVQSCFERSNEYQLIDCAQ
;
A
#
# COMPACT_ATOMS: atom_id res chain seq x y z
N GLU A 1 8.31 4.07 24.28
CA GLU A 1 6.86 4.38 24.16
C GLU A 1 6.48 5.32 23.00
N ARG A 2 6.78 6.63 23.00
CA ARG A 2 6.31 7.51 21.89
C ARG A 2 6.95 7.24 20.52
N LYS A 3 8.24 6.88 20.48
CA LYS A 3 8.95 6.61 19.22
C LYS A 3 8.55 5.27 18.59
N GLU A 4 8.37 4.23 19.42
CA GLU A 4 7.90 2.92 18.97
C GLU A 4 6.54 3.02 18.28
N LYS A 5 5.60 3.77 18.86
CA LYS A 5 4.29 4.01 18.24
C LYS A 5 4.37 4.67 16.86
N ILE A 6 5.35 5.54 16.62
CA ILE A 6 5.51 6.19 15.31
C ILE A 6 5.98 5.16 14.28
N GLU A 7 6.94 4.32 14.64
CA GLU A 7 7.45 3.28 13.73
C GLU A 7 6.40 2.21 13.43
N ASP A 8 5.55 1.87 14.39
CA ASP A 8 4.41 0.97 14.19
C ASP A 8 3.38 1.57 13.21
N ILE A 9 3.05 2.87 13.35
CA ILE A 9 2.15 3.57 12.42
C ILE A 9 2.72 3.55 10.99
N LYS A 10 4.01 3.88 10.83
CA LYS A 10 4.66 3.88 9.50
C LYS A 10 4.63 2.50 8.85
N ARG A 11 4.91 1.47 9.65
CA ARG A 11 4.86 0.07 9.21
C ARG A 11 3.45 -0.32 8.78
N ASN A 12 2.43 0.03 9.57
CA ASN A 12 1.04 -0.26 9.24
C ASN A 12 0.62 0.38 7.91
N VAL A 13 1.00 1.65 7.68
CA VAL A 13 0.73 2.33 6.40
C VAL A 13 1.38 1.61 5.23
N ARG A 14 2.65 1.23 5.37
CA ARG A 14 3.38 0.49 4.34
C ARG A 14 2.77 -0.86 4.06
N ASP A 15 2.54 -1.64 5.10
CA ASP A 15 2.06 -3.01 4.94
C ASP A 15 0.63 -3.02 4.40
N ALA A 16 -0.20 -2.02 4.73
CA ALA A 16 -1.52 -1.83 4.13
C ALA A 16 -1.44 -1.54 2.63
N ILE A 17 -0.65 -0.55 2.19
CA ILE A 17 -0.56 -0.21 0.76
C ILE A 17 0.11 -1.32 -0.07
N LEU A 18 1.10 -2.02 0.50
CA LEU A 18 1.70 -3.22 -0.08
C LEU A 18 0.66 -4.32 -0.32
N THR A 19 -0.16 -4.59 0.69
CA THR A 19 -1.16 -5.64 0.61
C THR A 19 -2.24 -5.32 -0.43
N ILE A 20 -2.75 -4.09 -0.43
CA ILE A 20 -3.77 -3.66 -1.39
C ILE A 20 -3.23 -3.72 -2.81
N THR A 21 -2.07 -3.13 -3.07
CA THR A 21 -1.50 -3.10 -4.44
C THR A 21 -1.07 -4.48 -4.94
N GLY A 22 -0.67 -5.40 -4.05
CA GLY A 22 -0.43 -6.80 -4.40
C GLY A 22 -1.72 -7.56 -4.73
N ALA A 23 -2.80 -7.30 -3.98
CA ALA A 23 -4.10 -7.93 -4.16
C ALA A 23 -4.75 -7.60 -5.52
N MET A 24 -4.51 -6.39 -6.05
CA MET A 24 -5.10 -5.91 -7.32
C MET A 24 -5.00 -6.93 -8.47
N SER A 25 -3.86 -7.62 -8.59
CA SER A 25 -3.60 -8.58 -9.67
C SER A 25 -4.16 -9.99 -9.43
N VAL A 26 -4.45 -10.34 -8.16
CA VAL A 26 -4.88 -11.70 -7.76
C VAL A 26 -6.39 -11.79 -7.49
N LEU A 27 -7.06 -10.65 -7.29
CA LEU A 27 -8.51 -10.60 -7.22
C LEU A 27 -9.17 -11.15 -8.49
N ASN A 28 -10.37 -11.70 -8.36
CA ASN A 28 -11.14 -12.21 -9.50
C ASN A 28 -12.52 -11.52 -9.58
N PRO A 29 -12.80 -10.68 -10.60
CA PRO A 29 -11.87 -10.23 -11.63
C PRO A 29 -10.76 -9.33 -11.04
N PRO A 30 -9.59 -9.23 -11.71
CA PRO A 30 -8.51 -8.37 -11.26
C PRO A 30 -8.91 -6.90 -11.35
N VAL A 31 -8.28 -6.08 -10.51
CA VAL A 31 -8.49 -4.62 -10.47
C VAL A 31 -7.28 -3.96 -11.12
N MET A 32 -7.53 -3.06 -12.06
CA MET A 32 -6.49 -2.26 -12.70
C MET A 32 -6.43 -0.87 -12.06
N LEU A 33 -5.27 -0.22 -12.14
CA LEU A 33 -5.14 1.19 -11.78
C LEU A 33 -6.07 2.03 -12.67
N GLU A 34 -6.71 3.05 -12.08
CA GLU A 34 -7.46 4.03 -12.87
C GLU A 34 -6.51 4.83 -13.75
N ASN A 35 -5.34 5.20 -13.20
CA ASN A 35 -4.29 5.84 -13.97
C ASN A 35 -3.10 4.87 -14.21
N PRO A 36 -2.88 4.39 -15.44
CA PRO A 36 -1.74 3.54 -15.78
C PRO A 36 -0.38 4.18 -15.48
N ASP A 37 -0.27 5.52 -15.46
CA ASP A 37 0.95 6.24 -15.11
C ASP A 37 1.35 6.04 -13.63
N ASN A 38 0.46 5.49 -12.80
CA ASN A 38 0.78 5.11 -11.43
C ASN A 38 1.51 3.76 -11.32
N GLN A 39 1.69 3.01 -12.42
CA GLN A 39 2.31 1.69 -12.37
C GLN A 39 3.73 1.72 -11.81
N PHE A 40 4.52 2.75 -12.10
CA PHE A 40 5.87 2.87 -11.54
C PHE A 40 5.85 3.06 -10.02
N ARG A 41 4.80 3.68 -9.47
CA ARG A 41 4.60 3.84 -8.03
C ARG A 41 4.25 2.51 -7.37
N VAL A 42 3.40 1.71 -8.01
CA VAL A 42 3.13 0.34 -7.57
C VAL A 42 4.44 -0.46 -7.54
N ASN A 43 5.24 -0.37 -8.59
CA ASN A 43 6.54 -1.05 -8.65
C ASN A 43 7.49 -0.56 -7.56
N TYR A 44 7.54 0.75 -7.27
CA TYR A 44 8.32 1.30 -6.16
C TYR A 44 7.86 0.71 -4.82
N ILE A 45 6.56 0.75 -4.54
CA ILE A 45 6.01 0.21 -3.28
C ILE A 45 6.33 -1.29 -3.15
N GLN A 46 6.10 -2.08 -4.20
CA GLN A 46 6.29 -3.53 -4.17
C GLN A 46 7.76 -3.97 -4.10
N ASN A 47 8.71 -3.16 -4.59
CA ASN A 47 10.13 -3.56 -4.63
C ASN A 47 10.99 -2.86 -3.58
N GLU A 48 10.84 -1.53 -3.45
CA GLU A 48 11.73 -0.70 -2.62
C GLU A 48 11.29 -0.66 -1.16
N SER A 49 9.98 -0.75 -0.88
CA SER A 49 9.49 -0.66 0.51
C SER A 49 9.66 -1.96 1.32
N MET A 50 9.96 -3.08 0.65
CA MET A 50 10.16 -4.39 1.26
C MET A 50 11.55 -4.59 1.90
N VAL A 51 12.46 -3.63 1.73
CA VAL A 51 13.83 -3.76 2.27
C VAL A 51 13.82 -3.75 3.81
N PRO A 52 14.72 -4.53 4.46
CA PRO A 52 14.99 -4.38 5.88
C PRO A 52 15.43 -2.94 6.19
N ASP A 53 15.02 -2.42 7.34
CA ASP A 53 15.36 -1.07 7.80
C ASP A 53 14.97 0.06 6.83
N PHE A 54 13.81 -0.08 6.17
CA PHE A 54 13.26 0.99 5.32
C PHE A 54 13.06 2.29 6.11
N ASP A 55 13.75 3.36 5.70
CA ASP A 55 13.78 4.66 6.40
C ASP A 55 12.54 5.54 6.19
N TYR A 56 11.56 5.08 5.40
CA TYR A 56 10.34 5.82 5.03
C TYR A 56 10.66 7.24 4.49
N PRO A 57 11.36 7.34 3.34
CA PRO A 57 11.68 8.63 2.72
C PRO A 57 10.42 9.38 2.30
N THR A 58 10.52 10.70 2.08
CA THR A 58 9.38 11.53 1.61
C THR A 58 8.73 10.95 0.35
N GLU A 59 9.53 10.42 -0.58
CA GLU A 59 9.07 9.77 -1.80
C GLU A 59 8.08 8.60 -1.53
N PHE A 60 8.28 7.85 -0.44
CA PHE A 60 7.35 6.78 -0.06
C PHE A 60 5.96 7.32 0.27
N TYR A 61 5.88 8.43 1.03
CA TYR A 61 4.61 9.04 1.40
C TYR A 61 3.91 9.66 0.19
N GLU A 62 4.66 10.28 -0.73
CA GLU A 62 4.13 10.84 -1.97
C GLU A 62 3.53 9.75 -2.87
N HIS A 63 4.27 8.65 -3.08
CA HIS A 63 3.75 7.52 -3.86
C HIS A 63 2.53 6.88 -3.21
N THR A 64 2.57 6.71 -1.89
CA THR A 64 1.44 6.16 -1.13
C THR A 64 0.21 7.05 -1.23
N GLU A 65 0.35 8.37 -1.09
CA GLU A 65 -0.77 9.32 -1.19
C GLU A 65 -1.38 9.32 -2.60
N ILE A 66 -0.55 9.31 -3.64
CA ILE A 66 -1.01 9.27 -5.03
C ILE A 66 -1.75 7.95 -5.32
N LEU A 67 -1.18 6.82 -4.89
CA LEU A 67 -1.82 5.51 -5.06
C LEU A 67 -3.13 5.42 -4.28
N TRP A 68 -3.20 5.93 -3.06
CA TRP A 68 -4.43 5.92 -2.26
C TRP A 68 -5.57 6.72 -2.91
N LYS A 69 -5.25 7.74 -3.70
CA LYS A 69 -6.22 8.54 -4.47
C LYS A 69 -6.65 7.87 -5.78
N ASP A 70 -5.97 6.82 -6.23
CA ASP A 70 -6.32 6.08 -7.45
C ASP A 70 -7.58 5.22 -7.21
N LYS A 71 -8.60 5.36 -8.07
CA LYS A 71 -9.86 4.62 -7.87
C LYS A 71 -9.71 3.11 -8.04
N GLY A 72 -8.72 2.65 -8.81
CA GLY A 72 -8.39 1.23 -8.90
C GLY A 72 -7.92 0.69 -7.54
N VAL A 73 -7.05 1.43 -6.87
CA VAL A 73 -6.57 1.08 -5.52
C VAL A 73 -7.71 1.12 -4.51
N GLN A 74 -8.57 2.15 -4.54
CA GLN A 74 -9.75 2.23 -3.65
C GLN A 74 -10.74 1.09 -3.88
N SER A 75 -11.02 0.74 -5.14
CA SER A 75 -11.89 -0.39 -5.48
C SER A 75 -11.31 -1.72 -5.00
N CYS A 76 -9.98 -1.89 -5.05
CA CYS A 76 -9.32 -3.06 -4.46
C CYS A 76 -9.48 -3.08 -2.93
N PHE A 77 -9.29 -1.94 -2.27
CA PHE A 77 -9.48 -1.81 -0.82
C PHE A 77 -10.90 -2.12 -0.35
N GLU A 78 -11.93 -1.71 -1.10
CA GLU A 78 -13.33 -2.05 -0.81
C GLU A 78 -13.59 -3.57 -0.84
N ARG A 79 -12.76 -4.31 -1.58
CA ARG A 79 -12.76 -5.77 -1.67
C ARG A 79 -11.76 -6.43 -0.72
N SER A 80 -11.29 -5.71 0.29
CA SER A 80 -10.36 -6.24 1.30
C SER A 80 -10.86 -7.46 2.06
N ASN A 81 -12.17 -7.73 2.06
CA ASN A 81 -12.74 -8.98 2.57
C ASN A 81 -12.33 -10.23 1.77
N GLU A 82 -11.78 -10.08 0.56
CA GLU A 82 -11.30 -11.17 -0.31
C GLU A 82 -9.82 -11.52 -0.07
N TYR A 83 -9.10 -10.74 0.75
CA TYR A 83 -7.71 -10.98 1.11
C TYR A 83 -7.46 -10.60 2.58
N GLN A 84 -6.25 -10.85 3.10
CA GLN A 84 -5.92 -10.48 4.47
C GLN A 84 -5.29 -9.09 4.47
N LEU A 85 -6.12 -8.05 4.61
CA LEU A 85 -5.63 -6.71 4.92
C LEU A 85 -5.35 -6.62 6.41
N ILE A 86 -4.20 -6.03 6.78
CA ILE A 86 -3.86 -5.84 8.18
C ILE A 86 -4.90 -4.91 8.80
N ASP A 87 -5.61 -5.41 9.80
CA ASP A 87 -6.49 -4.58 10.61
C ASP A 87 -5.62 -3.58 11.38
N CYS A 88 -5.81 -2.28 11.16
CA CYS A 88 -5.12 -1.20 11.87
C CYS A 88 -5.40 -1.16 13.39
N ALA A 89 -6.04 -2.18 13.96
CA ALA A 89 -6.48 -2.26 15.35
C ALA A 89 -5.58 -3.21 16.16
N GLN A 90 -4.43 -2.71 16.60
CA GLN A 90 -3.78 -3.16 17.84
C GLN A 90 -3.25 -1.97 18.64
#